data_AF-A0AAX6MQX3-F1
#
_entry.id   AF-A0AAX6MQX3-F1
#
_cell.length_a   1.000
_cell.length_b   1.000
_cell.length_c   1.000
_cell.angle_alpha   90.00
_cell.angle_beta   90.00
_cell.angle_gamma   90.00
#
_symmetry.space_group_name_H-M   'P 1'
#
loop_
_entity.id
_entity.type
_entity.pdbx_description
1 polymer ?
#
loop_
_entity_poly.entity_id
_entity_poly.type
_entity_poly.pdbx_seq_one_letter_code
_entity_poly.pdbx_strand_id
1 'polypeptide(L)'
;MGDKEEEAEGLLGEESLPNKSIRRPLFTRTAFIITIINIIVFFTSLALFVISFSQRYQLNFELRQASTYSPIFDRLDLEMRPRKIQGTLFPDKESASIARELPNAAADEIWEEWELSRFYPLTRDEIVRMGKDPSTVPKLEDSEWGLGDDAYVGAFDVYHQIHCLNALRQNAYRGYYKLTTRNHTVMGLPEIHINHCVDILLQALQCSSNVNFMTYHWVAGQEYPQPDM
;
A
#
# COMPACT_ATOMS: atom_id res chain seq x y z
N MET A 1 -50.32 -69.12 -83.53
CA MET A 1 -49.63 -70.15 -84.31
C MET A 1 -48.73 -69.42 -85.30
N GLY A 2 -47.41 -69.58 -85.16
CA GLY A 2 -46.33 -68.99 -86.00
C GLY A 2 -45.78 -67.66 -85.47
N ASP A 3 -44.84 -67.62 -84.51
CA ASP A 3 -43.36 -67.75 -84.61
C ASP A 3 -42.69 -66.62 -85.42
N LYS A 4 -41.97 -65.68 -84.75
CA LYS A 4 -40.49 -65.57 -84.56
C LYS A 4 -39.79 -65.00 -85.81
N GLU A 5 -38.88 -64.04 -85.82
CA GLU A 5 -37.90 -63.39 -84.92
C GLU A 5 -37.85 -61.87 -85.32
N GLU A 6 -37.27 -60.92 -84.58
CA GLU A 6 -35.82 -60.59 -84.63
C GLU A 6 -35.48 -59.40 -83.69
N GLU A 7 -34.29 -59.49 -83.09
CA GLU A 7 -33.34 -58.48 -82.58
C GLU A 7 -33.67 -57.38 -81.53
N ALA A 8 -32.90 -57.50 -80.43
CA ALA A 8 -31.97 -56.51 -79.86
C ALA A 8 -32.44 -55.34 -78.98
N GLU A 9 -31.64 -55.18 -77.92
CA GLU A 9 -31.40 -54.00 -77.05
C GLU A 9 -32.38 -53.63 -75.92
N GLY A 10 -31.84 -53.74 -74.70
CA GLY A 10 -31.92 -52.70 -73.66
C GLY A 10 -33.18 -52.63 -72.78
N LEU A 11 -33.01 -52.73 -71.45
CA LEU A 11 -33.01 -51.57 -70.53
C LEU A 11 -33.19 -51.97 -69.05
N LEU A 12 -32.19 -51.58 -68.26
CA LEU A 12 -32.28 -50.86 -66.98
C LEU A 12 -33.17 -51.42 -65.84
N GLY A 13 -32.52 -52.09 -64.89
CA GLY A 13 -32.85 -51.98 -63.47
C GLY A 13 -31.83 -51.07 -62.78
N GLU A 14 -32.12 -49.78 -62.70
CA GLU A 14 -31.32 -48.79 -61.98
C GLU A 14 -31.62 -48.89 -60.47
N GLU A 15 -30.79 -49.60 -59.71
CA GLU A 15 -30.81 -49.52 -58.25
C GLU A 15 -30.25 -48.16 -57.82
N SER A 16 -31.14 -47.21 -57.56
CA SER A 16 -30.79 -45.94 -56.92
C SER A 16 -30.32 -46.21 -55.49
N LEU A 17 -29.02 -46.13 -55.24
CA LEU A 17 -28.46 -46.10 -53.88
C LEU A 17 -28.98 -44.84 -53.15
N PRO A 18 -29.39 -44.94 -51.88
CA PRO A 18 -29.88 -43.78 -51.14
C PRO A 18 -28.73 -42.81 -50.90
N ASN A 19 -28.89 -41.59 -51.41
CA ASN A 19 -27.99 -40.46 -51.17
C ASN A 19 -28.02 -40.10 -49.67
N LYS A 20 -27.13 -40.71 -48.88
CA LYS A 20 -26.89 -40.31 -47.49
C LYS A 20 -26.26 -38.92 -47.52
N SER A 21 -27.09 -37.88 -47.37
CA SER A 21 -26.59 -36.54 -47.08
C SER A 21 -25.75 -36.63 -45.81
N ILE A 22 -24.42 -36.52 -45.95
CA ILE A 22 -23.51 -36.39 -44.82
C ILE A 22 -23.81 -35.03 -44.20
N ARG A 23 -24.75 -34.99 -43.24
CA ARG A 23 -24.92 -33.84 -42.35
C ARG A 23 -23.62 -33.74 -41.55
N ARG A 24 -22.63 -33.00 -42.06
CA ARG A 24 -21.42 -32.64 -41.31
C ARG A 24 -21.91 -31.96 -40.03
N PRO A 25 -21.61 -32.52 -38.84
CA PRO A 25 -22.44 -32.21 -37.69
C PRO A 25 -22.02 -30.84 -37.18
N LEU A 26 -22.96 -29.89 -37.09
CA LEU A 26 -22.80 -28.63 -36.36
C LEU A 26 -22.11 -28.85 -34.99
N PHE A 27 -22.34 -30.02 -34.38
CA PHE A 27 -21.69 -30.51 -33.17
C PHE A 27 -20.15 -30.50 -33.20
N THR A 28 -19.49 -30.79 -34.33
CA THR A 28 -18.01 -30.77 -34.40
C THR A 28 -17.44 -29.36 -34.46
N ARG A 29 -18.12 -28.42 -35.14
CA ARG A 29 -17.71 -27.00 -35.14
C ARG A 29 -17.93 -26.38 -33.77
N THR A 30 -19.08 -26.61 -33.15
CA THR A 30 -19.36 -26.13 -31.80
C THR A 30 -18.39 -26.72 -30.77
N ALA A 31 -18.12 -28.04 -30.83
CA ALA A 31 -17.14 -28.68 -29.96
C ALA A 31 -15.72 -28.12 -30.17
N PHE A 32 -15.30 -27.88 -31.41
CA PHE A 32 -14.00 -27.27 -31.71
C PHE A 32 -13.88 -25.84 -31.14
N ILE A 33 -14.92 -25.02 -31.30
CA ILE A 33 -14.98 -23.68 -30.73
C ILE A 33 -14.92 -23.74 -29.19
N ILE A 34 -15.70 -24.64 -28.57
CA ILE A 34 -15.68 -24.85 -27.11
C ILE A 34 -14.29 -25.28 -26.64
N THR A 35 -13.60 -26.17 -27.36
CA THR A 35 -12.23 -26.58 -27.02
C THR A 35 -11.27 -25.40 -27.09
N ILE A 36 -11.34 -24.57 -28.14
CA ILE A 36 -10.51 -23.36 -28.25
C ILE A 36 -10.78 -22.40 -27.07
N ILE A 37 -12.05 -22.16 -26.73
CA ILE A 37 -12.43 -21.31 -25.60
C ILE A 37 -11.84 -21.86 -24.29
N ASN A 38 -11.97 -23.17 -24.03
CA ASN A 38 -11.41 -23.80 -22.84
C ASN A 38 -9.88 -23.69 -22.79
N ILE A 39 -9.18 -23.84 -23.93
CA ILE A 39 -7.73 -23.65 -24.02
C ILE A 39 -7.36 -22.21 -23.65
N ILE A 40 -8.05 -21.21 -24.19
CA ILE A 40 -7.80 -19.79 -23.89
C ILE A 40 -8.06 -19.50 -22.41
N VAL A 41 -9.17 -19.98 -21.86
CA VAL A 41 -9.52 -19.81 -20.43
C VAL A 41 -8.49 -20.49 -19.55
N PHE A 42 -8.01 -21.69 -19.91
CA PHE A 42 -6.99 -22.41 -19.17
C PHE A 42 -5.68 -21.63 -19.12
N PHE A 43 -5.15 -21.19 -20.27
CA PHE A 43 -3.90 -20.43 -20.30
C PHE A 43 -4.02 -19.06 -19.63
N THR A 44 -5.17 -18.39 -19.75
CA THR A 44 -5.42 -17.14 -19.03
C THR A 44 -5.45 -17.37 -17.52
N SER A 45 -6.15 -18.41 -17.05
CA SER A 45 -6.22 -18.76 -15.63
C SER A 45 -4.85 -19.15 -15.08
N LEU A 46 -4.06 -19.90 -15.85
CA LEU A 46 -2.70 -20.26 -15.50
C LEU A 46 -1.79 -19.03 -15.41
N ALA A 47 -1.89 -18.11 -16.36
CA ALA A 47 -1.13 -16.86 -16.33
C ALA A 47 -1.48 -16.02 -15.10
N LEU A 48 -2.78 -15.85 -14.80
CA LEU A 48 -3.24 -15.14 -13.60
C LEU A 48 -2.77 -15.81 -12.31
N PHE A 49 -2.81 -17.15 -12.24
CA PHE A 49 -2.31 -17.91 -11.09
C PHE A 49 -0.80 -17.70 -10.90
N VAL A 50 0.00 -17.80 -11.97
CA VAL A 50 1.45 -17.58 -11.91
C VAL A 50 1.78 -16.15 -11.51
N ILE A 51 1.09 -15.15 -12.09
CA ILE A 51 1.30 -13.74 -11.72
C ILE A 51 0.96 -13.54 -10.24
N SER A 52 -0.21 -13.97 -9.78
CA SER A 52 -0.63 -13.83 -8.38
C SER A 52 0.31 -14.54 -7.41
N PHE A 53 0.78 -15.75 -7.76
CA PHE A 53 1.74 -16.48 -6.94
C PHE A 53 3.11 -15.79 -6.92
N SER A 54 3.58 -15.26 -8.06
CA SER A 54 4.86 -14.57 -8.16
C SER A 54 4.92 -13.28 -7.35
N GLN A 55 3.79 -12.58 -7.21
CA GLN A 55 3.71 -11.36 -6.41
C GLN A 55 4.04 -11.60 -4.93
N ARG A 56 3.82 -12.81 -4.41
CA ARG A 56 4.15 -13.17 -3.01
C ARG A 56 5.65 -13.16 -2.70
N TYR A 57 6.49 -13.18 -3.72
CA TYR A 57 7.95 -13.08 -3.57
C TYR A 57 8.45 -11.62 -3.63
N GLN A 58 7.55 -10.65 -3.81
CA GLN A 58 7.93 -9.25 -3.73
C GLN A 58 8.26 -8.88 -2.28
N LEU A 59 9.31 -8.07 -2.09
CA LEU A 59 9.69 -7.54 -0.80
C LEU A 59 8.53 -6.75 -0.20
N ASN A 60 8.24 -6.98 1.09
CA ASN A 60 7.14 -6.32 1.82
C ASN A 60 5.75 -6.57 1.22
N PHE A 61 5.49 -7.75 0.63
CA PHE A 61 4.23 -8.07 -0.05
C PHE A 61 2.97 -7.77 0.79
N GLU A 62 2.95 -8.18 2.07
CA GLU A 62 1.80 -7.93 2.96
C GLU A 62 1.60 -6.42 3.23
N LEU A 63 2.69 -5.69 3.46
CA LEU A 63 2.63 -4.24 3.73
C LEU A 63 2.17 -3.45 2.52
N ARG A 64 2.56 -3.86 1.31
CA ARG A 64 2.12 -3.26 0.04
C ARG A 64 0.62 -3.42 -0.21
N GLN A 65 -0.01 -4.46 0.33
CA GLN A 65 -1.47 -4.62 0.21
C GLN A 65 -2.24 -3.72 1.18
N ALA A 66 -1.62 -3.36 2.30
CA ALA A 66 -2.24 -2.56 3.36
C ALA A 66 -1.85 -1.07 3.32
N SER A 67 -0.95 -0.67 2.41
CA SER A 67 -0.38 0.68 2.35
C SER A 67 -0.42 1.24 0.94
N THR A 68 -0.41 2.57 0.84
CA THR A 68 -0.11 3.28 -0.42
C THR A 68 1.36 3.06 -0.81
N TYR A 69 1.71 3.37 -2.06
CA TYR A 69 3.09 3.23 -2.52
C TYR A 69 4.05 4.05 -1.64
N SER A 70 5.09 3.37 -1.15
CA SER A 70 6.25 3.99 -0.49
C SER A 70 7.54 3.45 -1.12
N PRO A 71 8.51 4.32 -1.45
CA PRO A 71 9.85 3.93 -1.86
C PRO A 71 10.57 2.98 -0.91
N ILE A 72 10.25 3.03 0.39
CA ILE A 72 10.89 2.14 1.36
C ILE A 72 10.61 0.68 1.08
N PHE A 73 9.44 0.36 0.50
CA PHE A 73 9.12 -1.04 0.22
C PHE A 73 10.08 -1.69 -0.79
N ASP A 74 10.76 -0.90 -1.61
CA ASP A 74 11.76 -1.34 -2.58
C ASP A 74 13.20 -1.35 -1.98
N ARG A 75 13.43 -0.65 -0.86
CA ARG A 75 14.77 -0.36 -0.32
C ARG A 75 15.12 -1.14 0.95
N LEU A 76 14.12 -1.46 1.79
CA LEU A 76 14.33 -2.10 3.09
C LEU A 76 13.36 -3.25 3.30
N ASP A 77 13.83 -4.33 3.93
CA ASP A 77 12.98 -5.41 4.43
C ASP A 77 12.36 -4.99 5.77
N LEU A 78 11.05 -4.77 5.79
CA LEU A 78 10.31 -4.33 6.97
C LEU A 78 9.79 -5.56 7.70
N GLU A 79 10.65 -6.13 8.55
CA GLU A 79 10.29 -7.29 9.36
C GLU A 79 9.17 -6.94 10.36
N MET A 80 7.98 -7.53 10.16
CA MET A 80 6.88 -7.39 11.10
C MET A 80 7.06 -8.32 12.30
N ARG A 81 6.94 -7.77 13.52
CA ARG A 81 6.96 -8.55 14.76
C ARG A 81 5.72 -8.25 15.60
N PRO A 82 5.07 -9.27 16.18
CA PRO A 82 3.96 -9.03 17.09
C PRO A 82 4.46 -8.29 18.33
N ARG A 83 3.77 -7.21 18.68
CA ARG A 83 3.99 -6.45 19.91
C ARG A 83 2.67 -6.35 20.67
N LYS A 84 2.75 -6.56 21.99
CA LYS A 84 1.60 -6.35 22.88
C LYS A 84 1.64 -4.92 23.39
N ILE A 85 0.57 -4.17 23.14
CA ILE A 85 0.38 -2.83 23.68
C ILE A 85 0.25 -2.90 25.20
N GLN A 86 1.00 -2.07 25.93
CA GLN A 86 0.88 -1.96 27.38
C GLN A 86 -0.28 -1.03 27.75
N GLY A 87 -1.47 -1.61 27.83
CA GLY A 87 -2.75 -0.93 28.06
C GLY A 87 -3.11 -0.61 29.51
N THR A 88 -2.32 -1.04 30.48
CA THR A 88 -2.68 -0.90 31.90
C THR A 88 -2.71 0.58 32.32
N LEU A 89 -3.82 1.07 32.89
CA LEU A 89 -3.96 2.47 33.30
C LEU A 89 -2.99 2.85 34.44
N PHE A 90 -2.78 1.93 35.40
CA PHE A 90 -1.87 2.09 36.53
C PHE A 90 -0.76 1.02 36.45
N PRO A 91 0.26 1.21 35.58
CA PRO A 91 1.37 0.27 35.47
C PRO A 91 2.27 0.34 36.71
N ASP A 92 3.06 -0.70 36.93
CA ASP A 92 4.21 -0.62 37.83
C ASP A 92 5.26 0.39 37.30
N LYS A 93 6.12 0.90 38.18
CA LYS A 93 7.07 1.96 37.84
C LYS A 93 8.07 1.55 36.76
N GLU A 94 8.41 0.26 36.68
CA GLU A 94 9.42 -0.27 35.74
C GLU A 94 8.82 -0.48 34.34
N SER A 95 7.52 -0.78 34.25
CA SER A 95 6.82 -0.96 32.97
C SER A 95 6.15 0.31 32.43
N ALA A 96 6.17 1.40 33.20
CA ALA A 96 5.64 2.69 32.79
C ALA A 96 6.55 3.33 31.72
N SER A 97 5.97 3.63 30.56
CA SER A 97 6.63 4.40 29.51
C SER A 97 6.92 5.83 29.97
N ILE A 98 8.07 6.39 29.56
CA ILE A 98 8.43 7.80 29.80
C ILE A 98 7.40 8.77 29.20
N ALA A 99 6.66 8.33 28.17
CA ALA A 99 5.55 9.09 27.60
C ALA A 99 4.41 9.38 28.59
N ARG A 100 4.36 8.64 29.71
CA ARG A 100 3.34 8.79 30.75
C ARG A 100 3.71 9.77 31.86
N GLU A 101 4.92 10.31 31.85
CA GLU A 101 5.36 11.25 32.87
C GLU A 101 4.68 12.62 32.71
N LEU A 102 4.57 13.36 33.80
CA LEU A 102 4.31 14.80 33.69
C LEU A 102 5.48 15.46 32.93
N PRO A 103 5.25 16.61 32.26
CA PRO A 103 6.29 17.34 31.57
C PRO A 103 7.57 17.49 32.39
N ASN A 104 8.68 17.06 31.81
CA ASN A 104 10.00 17.13 32.39
C ASN A 104 11.06 17.00 31.29
N ALA A 105 12.28 17.48 31.58
CA ALA A 105 13.36 17.52 30.60
C ALA A 105 13.73 16.16 30.00
N ALA A 106 13.71 15.08 30.81
CA ALA A 106 14.07 13.74 30.32
C ALA A 106 12.99 13.19 29.38
N ALA A 107 11.70 13.38 29.71
CA ALA A 107 10.62 13.01 28.81
C ALA A 107 10.68 13.83 27.52
N ASP A 108 10.93 15.14 27.62
CA ASP A 108 10.96 16.03 26.46
C ASP A 108 12.11 15.67 25.50
N GLU A 109 13.29 15.34 26.01
CA GLU A 109 14.42 14.84 25.20
C GLU A 109 14.05 13.58 24.40
N ILE A 110 13.41 12.59 25.04
CA ILE A 110 13.00 11.37 24.34
C ILE A 110 11.88 11.64 23.31
N TRP A 111 10.94 12.53 23.62
CA TRP A 111 9.91 12.94 22.67
C TRP A 111 10.50 13.66 21.46
N GLU A 112 11.49 14.53 21.66
CA GLU A 112 12.24 15.20 20.58
C GLU A 112 12.94 14.18 19.67
N GLU A 113 13.51 13.11 20.24
CA GLU A 113 14.10 12.01 19.45
C GLU A 113 13.04 11.25 18.63
N TRP A 114 11.89 10.93 19.23
CA TRP A 114 10.83 10.17 18.56
C TRP A 114 10.16 10.94 17.43
N GLU A 115 10.02 12.25 17.54
CA GLU A 115 9.38 13.10 16.53
C GLU A 115 10.35 13.66 15.49
N LEU A 116 11.66 13.36 15.62
CA LEU A 116 12.69 13.90 14.76
C LEU A 116 12.50 13.46 13.31
N SER A 117 11.82 14.30 12.54
CA SER A 117 11.64 14.11 11.10
C SER A 117 12.90 14.53 10.36
N ARG A 118 13.40 13.64 9.50
CA ARG A 118 14.56 13.89 8.64
C ARG A 118 14.11 13.97 7.19
N PHE A 119 14.77 14.86 6.44
CA PHE A 119 14.63 14.85 5.00
C PHE A 119 15.24 13.58 4.40
N TYR A 120 14.54 13.07 3.41
CA TYR A 120 14.89 11.86 2.70
C TYR A 120 14.82 12.13 1.20
N PRO A 121 15.89 11.81 0.44
CA PRO A 121 15.92 12.06 -0.99
C PRO A 121 15.01 11.08 -1.73
N LEU A 122 14.12 11.66 -2.54
CA LEU A 122 13.22 10.94 -3.44
C LEU A 122 13.58 11.26 -4.90
N THR A 123 13.46 10.28 -5.77
CA THR A 123 13.64 10.47 -7.23
C THR A 123 12.34 10.97 -7.86
N ARG A 124 12.42 11.55 -9.06
CA ARG A 124 11.25 11.97 -9.83
C ARG A 124 10.25 10.82 -10.04
N ASP A 125 10.76 9.63 -10.36
CA ASP A 125 9.92 8.44 -10.59
C ASP A 125 9.14 8.04 -9.33
N GLU A 126 9.78 8.11 -8.17
CA GLU A 126 9.13 7.82 -6.88
C GLU A 126 8.04 8.84 -6.55
N ILE A 127 8.28 10.14 -6.79
CA ILE A 127 7.29 11.19 -6.63
C ILE A 127 6.06 10.92 -7.52
N VAL A 128 6.27 10.53 -8.78
CA VAL A 128 5.19 10.17 -9.71
C VAL A 128 4.45 8.92 -9.25
N ARG A 129 5.15 7.88 -8.80
CA ARG A 129 4.51 6.65 -8.28
C ARG A 129 3.73 6.89 -6.99
N MET A 130 4.12 7.89 -6.20
CA MET A 130 3.35 8.39 -5.06
C MET A 130 2.10 9.20 -5.48
N GLY A 131 1.89 9.42 -6.78
CA GLY A 131 0.74 10.16 -7.31
C GLY A 131 0.87 11.69 -7.21
N LYS A 132 2.09 12.20 -7.02
CA LYS A 132 2.37 13.63 -6.83
C LYS A 132 2.97 14.25 -8.09
N ASP A 133 2.85 15.58 -8.23
CA ASP A 133 3.46 16.32 -9.33
C ASP A 133 4.89 16.76 -8.96
N PRO A 134 5.94 16.21 -9.59
CA PRO A 134 7.32 16.61 -9.30
C PRO A 134 7.62 18.09 -9.56
N SER A 135 6.83 18.78 -10.39
CA SER A 135 7.04 20.22 -10.65
C SER A 135 6.78 21.10 -9.42
N THR A 136 6.02 20.58 -8.46
CA THR A 136 5.61 21.30 -7.25
C THR A 136 6.48 20.99 -6.03
N VAL A 137 7.30 19.94 -6.11
CA VAL A 137 8.11 19.47 -4.99
C VAL A 137 9.50 20.11 -5.05
N PRO A 138 9.99 20.76 -3.98
CA PRO A 138 11.33 21.29 -3.90
C PRO A 138 12.39 20.21 -4.14
N LYS A 139 13.46 20.59 -4.83
CA LYS A 139 14.65 19.76 -4.96
C LYS A 139 15.62 19.99 -3.81
N LEU A 140 16.38 18.97 -3.48
CA LEU A 140 17.53 19.09 -2.61
C LEU A 140 18.67 19.76 -3.38
N GLU A 141 19.40 20.67 -2.73
CA GLU A 141 20.51 21.37 -3.37
C GLU A 141 21.68 20.42 -3.59
N ASP A 142 22.13 20.30 -4.84
CA ASP A 142 23.24 19.41 -5.20
C ASP A 142 24.56 19.81 -4.53
N SER A 143 24.78 21.11 -4.27
CA SER A 143 25.96 21.59 -3.54
C SER A 143 26.09 21.05 -2.12
N GLU A 144 24.96 20.75 -1.47
CA GLU A 144 24.91 20.25 -0.09
C GLU A 144 24.78 18.72 -0.04
N TRP A 145 24.04 18.12 -0.99
CA TRP A 145 23.71 16.70 -0.95
C TRP A 145 24.48 15.83 -1.96
N GLY A 146 24.99 16.39 -3.06
CA GLY A 146 25.74 15.67 -4.10
C GLY A 146 24.93 14.58 -4.82
N LEU A 147 23.63 14.77 -4.97
CA LEU A 147 22.68 13.78 -5.52
C LEU A 147 22.22 14.10 -6.96
N GLY A 148 22.72 15.19 -7.54
CA GLY A 148 22.33 15.70 -8.84
C GLY A 148 20.92 16.27 -8.88
N ASP A 149 20.41 16.46 -10.10
CA ASP A 149 19.11 17.11 -10.35
C ASP A 149 17.88 16.21 -10.06
N ASP A 150 18.08 14.94 -9.74
CA ASP A 150 16.99 13.97 -9.48
C ASP A 150 16.81 13.65 -7.99
N ALA A 151 16.90 14.69 -7.17
CA ALA A 151 16.74 14.59 -5.72
C ALA A 151 15.69 15.59 -5.23
N TYR A 152 14.57 15.06 -4.75
CA TYR A 152 13.43 15.80 -4.23
C TYR A 152 13.32 15.63 -2.72
N VAL A 153 12.81 16.67 -2.04
CA VAL A 153 12.61 16.65 -0.60
C VAL A 153 11.41 15.79 -0.25
N GLY A 154 11.63 14.69 0.46
CA GLY A 154 10.61 13.91 1.15
C GLY A 154 10.88 13.82 2.65
N ALA A 155 9.88 13.45 3.42
CA ALA A 155 10.01 13.07 4.82
C ALA A 155 8.95 12.02 5.18
N PHE A 156 9.21 11.18 6.16
CA PHE A 156 8.19 10.19 6.56
C PHE A 156 7.03 10.85 7.29
N ASP A 157 5.82 10.42 6.94
CA ASP A 157 4.56 10.87 7.56
C ASP A 157 4.50 10.49 9.05
N VAL A 158 4.98 9.30 9.43
CA VAL A 158 4.95 8.82 10.83
C VAL A 158 5.56 9.81 11.83
N TYR A 159 6.66 10.47 11.49
CA TYR A 159 7.30 11.43 12.38
C TYR A 159 6.45 12.69 12.56
N HIS A 160 5.72 13.11 11.51
CA HIS A 160 4.77 14.21 11.64
C HIS A 160 3.56 13.84 12.52
N GLN A 161 3.08 12.60 12.44
CA GLN A 161 2.01 12.11 13.32
C GLN A 161 2.46 12.09 14.78
N ILE A 162 3.69 11.64 15.05
CA ILE A 162 4.28 11.67 16.39
C ILE A 162 4.49 13.12 16.86
N HIS A 163 4.97 14.01 16.01
CA HIS A 163 5.11 15.44 16.30
C HIS A 163 3.77 16.08 16.67
N CYS A 164 2.71 15.82 15.90
CA CYS A 164 1.36 16.27 16.22
C CYS A 164 0.88 15.75 17.58
N LEU A 165 1.15 14.48 17.89
CA LEU A 165 0.81 13.90 19.20
C LEU A 165 1.58 14.57 20.34
N ASN A 166 2.87 14.86 20.16
CA ASN A 166 3.65 15.59 21.15
C ASN A 166 3.15 17.03 21.32
N ALA A 167 2.78 17.70 20.23
CA ALA A 167 2.19 19.04 20.29
C ALA A 167 0.88 19.04 21.11
N LEU A 168 0.04 18.00 20.95
CA LEU A 168 -1.15 17.79 21.78
C LEU A 168 -0.80 17.51 23.25
N ARG A 169 0.22 16.68 23.51
CA ARG A 169 0.75 16.44 24.88
C ARG A 169 1.17 17.77 25.52
N GLN A 170 1.96 18.58 24.83
CA GLN A 170 2.40 19.88 25.33
C GLN A 170 1.21 20.83 25.55
N ASN A 171 0.20 20.78 24.69
CA ASN A 171 -1.03 21.55 24.81
C ASN A 171 -1.83 21.21 26.09
N ALA A 172 -1.86 19.94 26.47
CA ALA A 172 -2.51 19.50 27.69
C ALA A 172 -1.86 20.08 28.96
N TYR A 173 -0.58 20.47 28.87
CA TYR A 173 0.20 21.01 29.99
C TYR A 173 0.70 22.43 29.74
N ARG A 174 -0.11 23.26 29.10
CA ARG A 174 0.25 24.63 28.72
C ARG A 174 0.88 25.48 29.82
N GLY A 175 0.49 25.32 31.09
CA GLY A 175 1.11 26.11 32.17
C GLY A 175 2.56 25.73 32.49
N TYR A 176 2.96 24.47 32.24
CA TYR A 176 4.37 24.06 32.35
C TYR A 176 5.21 24.69 31.25
N TYR A 177 4.71 24.65 30.00
CA TYR A 177 5.37 25.20 28.82
C TYR A 177 5.19 26.72 28.67
N LYS A 178 4.77 27.42 29.72
CA LYS A 178 4.56 28.89 29.75
C LYS A 178 3.56 29.42 28.72
N LEU A 179 2.62 28.57 28.30
CA LEU A 179 1.55 28.88 27.35
C LEU A 179 0.23 29.30 28.03
N THR A 180 0.07 29.10 29.35
CA THR A 180 -1.03 29.63 30.20
C THR A 180 -0.61 29.78 31.68
N THR A 181 -1.52 30.23 32.57
CA THR A 181 -1.28 30.47 34.01
C THR A 181 -1.50 29.27 34.94
N ARG A 182 -2.02 28.13 34.46
CA ARG A 182 -2.34 26.96 35.31
C ARG A 182 -1.24 25.89 35.20
N ASN A 183 -0.38 25.81 36.21
CA ASN A 183 0.71 24.83 36.24
C ASN A 183 0.23 23.49 36.83
N HIS A 184 0.46 22.38 36.12
CA HIS A 184 0.12 21.03 36.57
C HIS A 184 1.36 20.41 37.25
N THR A 185 1.45 20.51 38.57
CA THR A 185 2.64 20.07 39.33
C THR A 185 2.42 18.74 40.06
N VAL A 186 1.20 18.19 40.07
CA VAL A 186 0.84 16.92 40.70
C VAL A 186 -0.03 16.12 39.75
N MET A 187 0.26 14.83 39.64
CA MET A 187 -0.49 13.92 38.77
C MET A 187 -1.78 13.49 39.46
N GLY A 188 -2.91 14.03 39.01
CA GLY A 188 -4.26 13.58 39.39
C GLY A 188 -4.83 12.59 38.37
N LEU A 189 -6.04 12.08 38.66
CA LEU A 189 -6.72 11.15 37.74
C LEU A 189 -6.87 11.70 36.30
N PRO A 190 -7.15 12.99 36.06
CA PRO A 190 -7.17 13.55 34.71
C PRO A 190 -5.82 13.48 34.00
N GLU A 191 -4.72 13.84 34.68
CA GLU A 191 -3.36 13.79 34.13
C GLU A 191 -2.96 12.33 33.82
N ILE A 192 -3.30 11.38 34.71
CA ILE A 192 -3.09 9.94 34.47
C ILE A 192 -3.78 9.49 33.19
N HIS A 193 -5.05 9.87 32.99
CA HIS A 193 -5.80 9.48 31.80
C HIS A 193 -5.23 10.11 30.53
N ILE A 194 -4.91 11.41 30.54
CA ILE A 194 -4.32 12.10 29.38
C ILE A 194 -3.00 11.43 29.00
N ASN A 195 -2.11 11.22 29.96
CA ASN A 195 -0.81 10.63 29.73
C ASN A 195 -0.90 9.16 29.28
N HIS A 196 -1.83 8.40 29.85
CA HIS A 196 -2.14 7.05 29.40
C HIS A 196 -2.65 7.04 27.94
N CYS A 197 -3.60 7.90 27.60
CA CYS A 197 -4.12 7.99 26.24
C CYS A 197 -3.05 8.41 25.23
N VAL A 198 -2.21 9.40 25.56
CA VAL A 198 -1.08 9.82 24.74
C VAL A 198 -0.12 8.65 24.50
N ASP A 199 0.23 7.90 25.54
CA ASP A 199 1.11 6.74 25.42
C ASP A 199 0.48 5.60 24.58
N ILE A 200 -0.83 5.35 24.69
CA ILE A 200 -1.51 4.35 23.85
C ILE A 200 -1.50 4.76 22.38
N LEU A 201 -1.73 6.03 22.09
CA LEU A 201 -1.64 6.55 20.73
C LEU A 201 -0.21 6.47 20.19
N LEU A 202 0.78 6.82 21.00
CA LEU A 202 2.19 6.70 20.62
C LEU A 202 2.56 5.25 20.30
N GLN A 203 2.19 4.30 21.15
CA GLN A 203 2.45 2.88 20.91
C GLN A 203 1.76 2.39 19.61
N ALA A 204 0.55 2.87 19.31
CA ALA A 204 -0.14 2.55 18.06
C ALA A 204 0.59 3.11 16.84
N LEU A 205 1.03 4.37 16.90
CA LEU A 205 1.82 5.02 15.84
C LEU A 205 3.15 4.30 15.61
N GLN A 206 3.90 4.00 16.66
CA GLN A 206 5.19 3.31 16.56
C GLN A 206 5.06 1.86 16.07
N CYS A 207 3.95 1.18 16.36
CA CYS A 207 3.77 -0.23 16.01
C CYS A 207 3.09 -0.45 14.66
N SER A 208 2.21 0.45 14.23
CA SER A 208 1.29 0.22 13.10
C SER A 208 1.19 1.38 12.12
N SER A 209 2.08 2.38 12.22
CA SER A 209 2.13 3.42 11.20
C SER A 209 2.53 2.86 9.84
N ASN A 210 2.05 3.53 8.80
CA ASN A 210 2.58 3.36 7.46
C ASN A 210 4.00 3.98 7.36
N VAL A 211 4.73 3.60 6.32
CA VAL A 211 6.05 4.16 5.96
C VAL A 211 5.93 5.12 4.77
N ASN A 212 4.80 5.81 4.63
CA ASN A 212 4.58 6.75 3.54
C ASN A 212 5.45 7.99 3.71
N PHE A 213 5.67 8.66 2.59
CA PHE A 213 6.34 9.96 2.55
C PHE A 213 5.34 11.09 2.30
N MET A 214 5.47 12.14 3.10
CA MET A 214 5.04 13.47 2.72
C MET A 214 6.13 14.15 1.89
N THR A 215 5.71 15.04 1.02
CA THR A 215 6.58 15.97 0.30
C THR A 215 6.27 17.38 0.77
N TYR A 216 6.97 18.36 0.22
CA TYR A 216 6.81 19.75 0.60
C TYR A 216 6.44 20.59 -0.61
N HIS A 217 5.83 21.75 -0.38
CA HIS A 217 5.50 22.73 -1.41
C HIS A 217 5.77 24.15 -0.95
N TRP A 218 6.14 25.03 -1.88
CA TRP A 218 6.26 26.46 -1.60
C TRP A 218 4.88 27.09 -1.48
N VAL A 219 4.59 27.66 -0.32
CA VAL A 219 3.32 28.36 -0.05
C VAL A 219 3.59 29.85 0.08
N ALA A 220 2.81 30.67 -0.63
CA ALA A 220 2.97 32.12 -0.60
C ALA A 220 2.88 32.67 0.84
N GLY A 221 3.86 33.49 1.23
CA GLY A 221 3.93 34.09 2.56
C GLY A 221 4.54 33.20 3.65
N GLN A 222 4.97 31.98 3.32
CA GLN A 222 5.75 31.13 4.22
C GLN A 222 7.25 31.24 3.92
N GLU A 223 8.06 31.27 4.96
CA GLU A 223 9.54 31.30 4.85
C GLU A 223 10.09 29.94 4.39
N TYR A 224 9.48 28.85 4.85
CA TYR A 224 9.87 27.48 4.55
C TYR A 224 8.77 26.74 3.77
N PRO A 225 9.13 25.74 2.95
CA PRO A 225 8.13 24.95 2.25
C PRO A 225 7.31 24.13 3.25
N GLN A 226 6.01 24.01 3.00
CA GLN A 226 5.07 23.38 3.90
C GLN A 226 4.79 21.94 3.46
N PRO A 227 4.58 21.00 4.39
CA PRO A 227 4.26 19.63 4.04
C PRO A 227 2.91 19.53 3.32
N ASP A 228 2.77 18.55 2.43
CA ASP A 228 1.64 18.41 1.50
C ASP A 228 0.46 17.55 2.00
N MET A 229 0.27 17.53 3.32
CA MET A 229 -0.79 16.77 3.98
C MET A 229 -2.13 17.50 4.02
#